data_AF-A0A556SC87-F1
#
_entry.id   AF-A0A556SC87-F1
#
_cell.length_a   1.000
_cell.length_b   1.000
_cell.length_c   1.000
_cell.angle_alpha   90.00
_cell.angle_beta   90.00
_cell.angle_gamma   90.00
#
_symmetry.space_group_name_H-M   'P 1'
#
loop_
_entity.id
_entity.type
_entity.pdbx_description
1 polymer ?
#
loop_
_entity_poly.entity_id
_entity_poly.type
_entity_poly.pdbx_seq_one_letter_code
_entity_poly.pdbx_strand_id
1 'polypeptide(L)'
;MTHILERVEVDHIILDIMVFNENTKQVDGRPTLTALIDVYSRMILGIEIGFEPPSQLSVMRALKNSILPKNIKREEKLDKHDWPAYGIPITFVCDNGMEFHAKDLRRMCAELNIELIFCPKQQPHYKVSY
;
A
#
# COMPACT_ATOMS: atom_id res chain seq x y z
N MET A 1 -18.57 6.91 0.87
CA MET A 1 -17.36 7.72 0.62
C MET A 1 -17.75 8.86 -0.27
N THR A 2 -17.40 10.06 0.14
CA THR A 2 -17.90 11.32 -0.43
C THR A 2 -16.80 12.12 -1.11
N HIS A 3 -15.53 11.90 -0.77
CA HIS A 3 -14.38 12.59 -1.38
C HIS A 3 -13.08 11.78 -1.38
N ILE A 4 -12.12 12.25 -2.17
CA ILE A 4 -10.74 11.73 -2.28
C ILE A 4 -10.04 11.81 -0.92
N LEU A 5 -9.25 10.79 -0.58
CA LEU A 5 -8.50 10.63 0.69
C LEU A 5 -9.39 10.44 1.93
N GLU A 6 -10.72 10.31 1.78
CA GLU A 6 -11.59 10.01 2.91
C GLU A 6 -11.26 8.63 3.50
N ARG A 7 -11.09 7.62 2.66
CA ARG A 7 -10.61 6.31 3.11
C ARG A 7 -9.74 5.61 2.09
N VAL A 8 -8.66 5.07 2.61
CA VAL A 8 -7.65 4.33 1.87
C VAL A 8 -7.55 2.93 2.44
N GLU A 9 -7.62 1.95 1.55
CA GLU A 9 -7.53 0.53 1.90
C GLU A 9 -6.20 -0.05 1.42
N VAL A 10 -5.67 -0.96 2.22
CA VAL A 10 -4.49 -1.75 1.87
C VAL A 10 -4.93 -3.04 1.20
N ASP A 11 -4.30 -3.37 0.08
CA ASP A 11 -4.42 -4.68 -0.53
C ASP A 11 -3.05 -5.28 -0.88
N HIS A 12 -3.00 -6.60 -0.94
CA HIS A 12 -1.78 -7.36 -1.12
C HIS A 12 -1.97 -8.44 -2.18
N ILE A 13 -1.03 -8.53 -3.12
CA ILE A 13 -1.01 -9.58 -4.13
C ILE A 13 0.40 -10.11 -4.33
N ILE A 14 0.55 -11.43 -4.38
CA ILE A 14 1.78 -12.07 -4.84
C ILE A 14 1.77 -12.02 -6.36
N LEU A 15 2.73 -11.33 -6.95
CA LEU A 15 2.82 -11.19 -8.40
C LEU A 15 3.19 -12.54 -9.04
N ASP A 16 2.52 -12.88 -10.13
CA ASP A 16 2.80 -14.11 -10.89
C ASP A 16 4.00 -13.92 -11.85
N ILE A 17 5.10 -13.44 -11.30
CA ILE A 17 6.37 -13.22 -11.99
C ILE A 17 7.51 -13.75 -11.12
N MET A 18 8.49 -14.41 -11.72
CA MET A 18 9.74 -14.76 -11.03
C MET A 18 10.80 -13.71 -11.35
N VAL A 19 11.43 -13.18 -10.31
CA VAL A 19 12.52 -12.21 -10.46
C VAL A 19 13.85 -12.93 -10.39
N PHE A 20 14.66 -12.78 -11.44
CA PHE A 20 16.05 -13.22 -11.47
C PHE A 20 16.96 -12.06 -11.08
N ASN A 21 17.87 -12.32 -10.15
CA ASN A 21 18.81 -11.34 -9.65
C ASN A 21 20.14 -11.47 -10.37
N GLU A 22 20.48 -10.46 -11.18
CA GLU A 22 21.70 -10.48 -11.99
C GLU A 22 22.98 -10.45 -11.16
N ASN A 23 22.93 -9.94 -9.93
CA ASN A 23 24.10 -9.82 -9.05
C ASN A 23 24.41 -11.15 -8.34
N THR A 24 23.38 -11.83 -7.81
CA THR A 24 23.54 -13.11 -7.10
C THR A 24 23.52 -14.31 -8.05
N LYS A 25 23.07 -14.11 -9.30
CA LYS A 25 22.82 -15.18 -10.29
C LYS A 25 21.80 -16.21 -9.81
N GLN A 26 20.84 -15.80 -8.99
CA GLN A 26 19.80 -16.64 -8.42
C GLN A 26 18.39 -16.07 -8.68
N VAL A 27 17.37 -16.91 -8.51
CA VAL A 27 15.97 -16.49 -8.56
C VAL A 27 15.53 -16.09 -7.15
N ASP A 28 15.18 -14.82 -6.96
CA ASP A 28 14.74 -14.27 -5.67
C ASP A 28 13.27 -14.65 -5.35
N GLY A 29 12.55 -15.18 -6.35
CA GLY A 29 11.20 -15.73 -6.21
C GLY A 29 10.12 -14.78 -6.73
N ARG A 30 8.91 -14.90 -6.16
CA ARG A 30 7.74 -14.09 -6.52
C ARG A 30 7.60 -12.92 -5.53
N PRO A 31 7.64 -11.67 -5.98
CA PRO A 31 7.47 -10.53 -5.09
C PRO A 31 6.00 -10.32 -4.71
N THR A 32 5.80 -9.80 -3.51
CA THR A 32 4.53 -9.27 -3.03
C THR A 32 4.42 -7.79 -3.40
N LEU A 33 3.31 -7.40 -4.01
CA LEU A 33 2.87 -6.02 -4.19
C LEU A 33 1.90 -5.66 -3.07
N THR A 34 2.24 -4.62 -2.32
CA THR A 34 1.35 -3.94 -1.38
C THR A 34 0.87 -2.64 -2.00
N ALA A 35 -0.43 -2.47 -2.17
CA ALA A 35 -1.04 -1.27 -2.76
C ALA A 35 -1.95 -0.56 -1.75
N LEU A 36 -1.91 0.78 -1.77
CA LEU A 36 -2.86 1.63 -1.06
C LEU A 36 -3.81 2.25 -2.06
N ILE A 37 -5.10 2.02 -1.88
CA ILE A 37 -6.13 2.38 -2.84
C ILE A 37 -7.09 3.35 -2.21
N ASP A 38 -7.25 4.53 -2.83
CA ASP A 38 -8.30 5.47 -2.47
C ASP A 38 -9.65 4.91 -2.93
N VAL A 39 -10.57 4.70 -1.99
CA VAL A 39 -11.82 4.00 -2.30
C VAL A 39 -12.79 4.86 -3.11
N TYR A 40 -12.71 6.20 -2.98
CA TYR A 40 -13.57 7.12 -3.73
C TYR A 40 -13.20 7.16 -5.22
N SER A 41 -11.94 7.45 -5.54
CA SER A 41 -11.45 7.58 -6.92
C SER A 41 -11.00 6.26 -7.55
N ARG A 42 -10.79 5.22 -6.74
CA ARG A 42 -10.14 3.95 -7.13
C ARG A 42 -8.69 4.11 -7.58
N MET A 43 -8.08 5.28 -7.37
CA MET A 43 -6.67 5.49 -7.67
C MET A 43 -5.79 4.78 -6.65
N ILE A 44 -4.73 4.15 -7.14
CA ILE A 44 -3.62 3.70 -6.30
C ILE A 44 -2.88 4.96 -5.84
N LEU A 45 -2.74 5.16 -4.54
CA LEU A 45 -2.01 6.30 -3.96
C LEU A 45 -0.53 5.99 -3.80
N GLY A 46 -0.20 4.76 -3.42
CA GLY A 46 1.19 4.33 -3.25
C GLY A 46 1.32 2.82 -3.25
N ILE A 47 2.52 2.35 -3.55
CA ILE A 47 2.84 0.93 -3.59
C ILE A 47 4.16 0.65 -2.86
N GLU A 48 4.32 -0.58 -2.41
CA GLU A 48 5.61 -1.19 -2.05
C GLU A 48 5.70 -2.58 -2.71
N ILE A 49 6.87 -2.91 -3.24
CA ILE A 49 7.15 -4.21 -3.85
C ILE A 49 8.37 -4.81 -3.15
N GLY A 50 8.26 -6.06 -2.69
CA GLY A 50 9.36 -6.77 -2.07
C GLY A 50 9.11 -8.28 -1.99
N PHE A 51 10.13 -9.05 -1.63
CA PHE A 51 10.02 -10.51 -1.50
C PHE A 51 9.54 -10.97 -0.13
N GLU A 52 9.38 -10.04 0.81
CA GLU A 52 8.85 -10.33 2.12
C GLU A 52 7.32 -10.52 2.05
N PRO A 53 6.76 -11.40 2.90
CA PRO A 53 5.31 -11.47 3.09
C PRO A 53 4.72 -10.12 3.54
N PRO A 54 3.41 -9.92 3.36
CA PRO A 54 2.69 -8.78 3.93
C PRO A 54 3.07 -8.52 5.39
N SER A 55 3.57 -7.32 5.65
CA SER A 55 4.11 -6.96 6.95
C SER A 55 3.86 -5.48 7.25
N GLN A 56 3.93 -5.14 8.53
CA GLN A 56 3.87 -3.75 8.98
C GLN A 56 4.86 -2.85 8.23
N LEU A 57 6.08 -3.34 7.98
CA LEU A 57 7.10 -2.61 7.25
C LEU A 57 6.66 -2.31 5.81
N SER A 58 6.15 -3.32 5.10
CA SER A 58 5.67 -3.14 3.72
C SER A 58 4.54 -2.09 3.64
N VAL A 59 3.62 -2.11 4.61
CA VAL A 59 2.50 -1.16 4.67
C VAL A 59 2.96 0.25 5.03
N MET A 60 3.89 0.40 5.97
CA MET A 60 4.45 1.71 6.31
C MET A 60 5.23 2.33 5.13
N ARG A 61 5.97 1.51 4.37
CA ARG A 61 6.67 1.97 3.16
C ARG A 61 5.68 2.40 2.08
N ALA A 62 4.64 1.60 1.84
CA ALA A 62 3.59 1.92 0.88
C ALA A 62 2.80 3.17 1.30
N LEU A 63 2.53 3.36 2.60
CA LEU A 63 1.92 4.59 3.11
C LEU A 63 2.82 5.80 2.94
N LYS A 64 4.12 5.71 3.27
CA LYS A 64 5.07 6.79 3.00
C LYS A 64 5.08 7.15 1.52
N ASN A 65 5.11 6.14 0.64
CA ASN A 65 5.01 6.35 -0.80
C ASN A 65 3.70 7.07 -1.16
N SER A 66 2.57 6.67 -0.55
CA SER A 66 1.26 7.27 -0.79
C SER A 66 1.13 8.73 -0.38
N ILE A 67 1.80 9.15 0.69
CA ILE A 67 1.72 10.53 1.21
C ILE A 67 2.55 11.49 0.36
N LEU A 68 3.69 11.02 -0.14
CA LEU A 68 4.64 11.86 -0.86
C LEU A 68 4.31 11.98 -2.35
N PRO A 69 4.60 13.13 -2.98
CA PRO A 69 4.43 13.31 -4.42
C PRO A 69 5.33 12.33 -5.19
N LYS A 70 4.80 11.77 -6.28
CA LYS A 70 5.50 10.80 -7.12
C LYS A 70 6.43 11.53 -8.07
N ASN A 71 7.62 11.86 -7.59
CA ASN A 71 8.69 12.48 -8.38
C ASN A 71 9.42 11.46 -9.27
N ILE A 72 8.67 10.63 -10.00
CA ILE A 72 9.24 9.68 -10.96
C ILE A 72 9.64 10.48 -12.19
N LYS A 73 10.94 10.49 -12.51
CA LYS A 73 11.43 11.20 -13.69
C LYS A 73 10.76 10.61 -14.93
N ARG A 74 10.44 11.46 -15.89
CA ARG A 74 9.74 11.02 -17.12
C ARG A 74 10.47 9.90 -17.87
N GLU A 75 11.80 9.88 -17.79
CA GLU A 75 12.68 8.87 -18.39
C GLU A 75 12.59 7.50 -17.69
N GLU A 76 12.18 7.49 -16.43
CA GLU A 76 12.03 6.29 -15.59
C GLU A 76 10.58 5.75 -15.61
N LYS A 77 9.65 6.46 -16.26
CA LYS A 77 8.26 6.04 -16.35
C LYS A 77 8.08 4.99 -17.44
N LEU A 78 7.31 3.95 -17.10
CA LEU A 78 6.86 2.93 -18.04
C LEU A 78 5.80 3.45 -19.01
N ASP A 79 5.03 4.48 -18.61
CA ASP A 79 4.04 5.15 -19.45
C ASP A 79 4.26 6.67 -19.50
N LYS A 80 3.52 7.36 -20.37
CA LYS A 80 3.61 8.82 -20.51
C LYS A 80 2.73 9.58 -19.52
N HIS A 81 2.03 8.89 -18.63
CA HIS A 81 1.06 9.49 -17.74
C HIS A 81 1.71 9.93 -16.43
N ASP A 82 1.13 10.96 -15.83
CA ASP A 82 1.50 11.35 -14.48
C ASP A 82 0.76 10.47 -13.48
N TRP A 83 1.39 10.25 -12.33
CA TRP A 83 0.76 9.63 -11.17
C TRP A 83 0.48 10.74 -10.14
N PRO A 84 -0.64 11.48 -10.26
CA PRO A 84 -0.92 12.65 -9.43
C PRO A 84 -1.42 12.29 -8.04
N ALA A 85 -1.59 11.01 -7.74
CA ALA A 85 -2.24 10.53 -6.53
C ALA A 85 -1.24 10.55 -5.36
N TYR A 86 -1.49 11.42 -4.38
CA TYR A 86 -0.77 11.45 -3.11
C TYR A 86 -1.57 12.21 -2.05
N GLY A 87 -1.24 11.97 -0.78
CA GLY A 87 -1.75 12.75 0.35
C GLY A 87 -1.94 11.93 1.61
N ILE A 88 -2.32 12.62 2.70
CA ILE A 88 -2.61 11.99 3.99
C ILE A 88 -4.10 11.60 4.01
N PRO A 89 -4.44 10.32 4.20
CA PRO A 89 -5.83 9.89 4.29
C PRO A 89 -6.45 10.27 5.64
N ILE A 90 -7.77 10.41 5.68
CA ILE A 90 -8.53 10.56 6.93
C ILE A 90 -8.58 9.22 7.65
N THR A 91 -9.10 8.19 6.97
CA THR A 91 -9.20 6.83 7.49
C THR A 91 -8.30 5.88 6.70
N PHE A 92 -7.47 5.12 7.41
CA PHE A 92 -6.58 4.12 6.81
C PHE A 92 -6.94 2.72 7.31
N VAL A 93 -7.22 1.82 6.36
CA VAL A 93 -7.79 0.51 6.67
C VAL A 93 -6.85 -0.60 6.26
N CYS A 94 -6.50 -1.42 7.24
CA CYS A 94 -5.54 -2.50 7.15
C CYS A 94 -6.18 -3.87 7.42
N ASP A 95 -5.56 -4.93 6.89
CA ASP A 95 -5.94 -6.30 7.24
C ASP A 95 -5.57 -6.64 8.69
N ASN A 96 -6.43 -7.42 9.35
CA ASN A 96 -6.27 -7.82 10.77
C ASN A 96 -5.00 -8.66 11.06
N GLY A 97 -4.32 -9.17 10.04
CA GLY A 97 -3.07 -9.91 10.22
C GLY A 97 -1.96 -9.11 10.91
N MET A 98 -2.04 -7.77 10.86
CA MET A 98 -1.02 -6.87 11.43
C MET A 98 -1.38 -6.33 12.82
N GLU A 99 -2.61 -6.53 13.31
CA GLU A 99 -3.16 -5.83 14.48
C GLU A 99 -2.28 -5.91 15.74
N PHE A 100 -1.69 -7.10 15.98
CA PHE A 100 -0.88 -7.40 17.16
C PHE A 100 0.59 -6.96 17.04
N HIS A 101 1.05 -6.64 15.83
CA HIS A 101 2.44 -6.25 15.55
C HIS A 101 2.59 -4.80 15.08
N ALA A 102 1.49 -4.07 14.91
CA ALA A 102 1.44 -2.74 14.29
C ALA A 102 1.78 -1.55 15.22
N LYS A 103 2.68 -1.69 16.20
CA LYS A 103 2.97 -0.61 17.18
C LYS A 103 3.44 0.68 16.49
N ASP A 104 4.46 0.59 15.64
CA ASP A 104 4.99 1.75 14.90
C ASP A 104 4.00 2.28 13.86
N LEU A 105 3.12 1.44 13.33
CA LEU A 105 2.10 1.85 12.35
C LEU A 105 1.02 2.69 13.06
N ARG A 106 0.56 2.25 14.23
CA ARG A 106 -0.35 3.01 15.09
C ARG A 106 0.25 4.36 15.48
N ARG A 107 1.53 4.35 15.90
CA ARG A 107 2.24 5.58 16.26
C ARG A 107 2.29 6.57 15.10
N MET A 108 2.74 6.12 13.93
CA MET A 108 2.85 6.99 12.75
C MET A 108 1.46 7.48 12.28
N CYS A 109 0.41 6.64 12.32
CA CYS A 109 -0.95 7.10 12.02
C CYS A 109 -1.41 8.19 13.01
N ALA A 110 -1.13 8.03 14.30
CA ALA A 110 -1.45 9.04 15.31
C ALA A 110 -0.68 10.36 15.07
N GLU A 111 0.61 10.29 14.75
CA GLU A 111 1.44 11.48 14.43
C GLU A 111 0.94 12.24 13.19
N LEU A 112 0.30 11.53 12.25
CA LEU A 112 -0.26 12.10 11.02
C LEU A 112 -1.76 12.42 11.10
N ASN A 113 -2.39 12.25 12.27
CA ASN A 113 -3.85 12.38 12.47
C ASN A 113 -4.69 11.48 11.54
N ILE A 114 -4.21 10.26 11.29
CA ILE A 114 -4.90 9.24 10.50
C ILE A 114 -5.67 8.30 11.45
N GLU A 115 -6.95 8.08 11.18
CA GLU A 115 -7.75 7.06 11.84
C GLU A 115 -7.40 5.66 11.30
N LEU A 116 -6.69 4.86 12.08
CA LEU A 116 -6.31 3.50 11.71
C LEU A 116 -7.38 2.48 12.11
N ILE A 117 -7.94 1.78 11.13
CA ILE A 117 -8.93 0.71 11.30
C ILE A 117 -8.32 -0.62 10.85
N PHE A 118 -8.54 -1.67 11.62
CA PHE A 118 -8.21 -3.05 11.19
C PHE A 118 -9.50 -3.81 10.87
N CYS A 119 -9.56 -4.45 9.70
CA CYS A 119 -10.74 -5.18 9.23
C CYS A 119 -10.99 -6.45 10.06
N PRO A 120 -12.18 -6.66 10.66
CA PRO A 120 -12.48 -7.84 11.48
C PRO A 120 -12.16 -9.16 10.76
N LYS A 121 -11.65 -10.15 11.51
CA LYS A 121 -11.25 -11.45 10.94
C LYS A 121 -12.47 -12.12 10.30
N GLN A 122 -12.33 -12.57 9.05
CA GLN A 122 -13.29 -13.42 8.33
C GLN A 122 -14.65 -12.78 7.94
N GLN A 123 -14.71 -11.46 7.69
CA GLN A 123 -15.88 -10.86 7.05
C GLN A 123 -15.49 -10.13 5.73
N PRO A 124 -15.63 -10.81 4.57
CA PRO A 124 -15.29 -10.22 3.26
C PRO A 124 -16.17 -9.01 2.88
N HIS A 125 -17.29 -8.78 3.59
CA HIS A 125 -18.18 -7.64 3.36
C HIS A 125 -17.59 -6.26 3.70
N TYR A 126 -16.44 -6.18 4.38
CA TYR A 126 -15.80 -4.91 4.75
C TYR A 126 -14.73 -4.42 3.77
N LYS A 127 -14.20 -5.29 2.89
CA LYS A 127 -13.39 -4.86 1.76
C LYS A 127 -14.36 -4.52 0.63
N VAL A 128 -14.21 -3.31 0.07
CA VAL A 128 -14.97 -2.98 -1.14
C VAL A 128 -14.39 -3.85 -2.26
N SER A 129 -15.22 -4.70 -2.87
CA SER A 129 -14.80 -5.44 -4.06
C SER A 129 -14.48 -4.45 -5.18
N TYR A 130 -13.33 -4.63 -5.82
CA TYR A 130 -12.88 -3.89 -6.99
C TYR A 130 -13.21 -4.68 -8.26
#